data_AF-A0A430HIL9-F1
#
_entry.id   AF-A0A430HIL9-F1
#
_cell.length_a   1.000
_cell.length_b   1.000
_cell.length_c   1.000
_cell.angle_alpha   90.00
_cell.angle_beta   90.00
_cell.angle_gamma   90.00
#
_symmetry.space_group_name_H-M   'P 1'
#
loop_
_entity.id
_entity.type
_entity.pdbx_description
1 polymer ?
#
loop_
_entity_poly.entity_id
_entity_poly.type
_entity_poly.pdbx_seq_one_letter_code
_entity_poly.pdbx_strand_id
1 'polypeptide(L)'
;MVGDKGKAALGALEKIKNIGDKAKDILGSYQKEPHRAYADAMSLMAQLDTCLRARKCLLVPYKNADSDGSTDKEESAKRTAASGKKTTVTNSKAKSQAKHGLGCCPGQTGHHILPNAMVEGAGCDGYDYENAPTMCLEGANNAALHGSHGMAHSNLKKAMDRYTKDTGKTKLSYDEAKERAVDAVQKAGAIQCDRKCLEAQLDAHYKCDGKELNANAGVGGGTKKTPPPVNNADNG
;
A
#
# COMPACT_ATOMS: atom_id res chain seq x y z
N MET A 1 2.59 -42.00 -1.72
CA MET A 1 1.96 -40.71 -1.34
C MET A 1 2.98 -39.90 -0.56
N VAL A 2 3.20 -38.63 -0.92
CA VAL A 2 4.12 -37.76 -0.18
C VAL A 2 3.44 -37.36 1.13
N GLY A 3 3.99 -37.78 2.27
CA GLY A 3 3.47 -37.40 3.60
C GLY A 3 3.56 -35.89 3.86
N ASP A 4 2.96 -35.41 4.94
CA ASP A 4 2.79 -33.96 5.21
C ASP A 4 4.10 -33.15 5.17
N LYS A 5 5.20 -33.74 5.65
CA LYS A 5 6.54 -33.13 5.56
C LYS A 5 7.01 -32.93 4.11
N GLY A 6 6.72 -33.88 3.23
CA GLY A 6 7.09 -33.76 1.82
C GLY A 6 6.17 -32.81 1.03
N LYS A 7 4.90 -32.66 1.43
CA LYS A 7 4.03 -31.58 0.90
C LYS A 7 4.56 -30.20 1.30
N ALA A 8 4.99 -30.04 2.54
CA ALA A 8 5.61 -28.79 3.01
C ALA A 8 6.91 -28.48 2.25
N ALA A 9 7.76 -29.49 2.01
CA ALA A 9 8.97 -29.34 1.22
C ALA A 9 8.68 -28.94 -0.24
N LEU A 10 7.70 -29.58 -0.90
CA LEU A 10 7.26 -29.21 -2.24
C LEU A 10 6.71 -27.78 -2.30
N GLY A 11 5.89 -27.38 -1.33
CA GLY A 11 5.38 -26.01 -1.25
C GLY A 11 6.48 -24.97 -1.02
N ALA A 12 7.54 -25.32 -0.29
CA ALA A 12 8.72 -24.46 -0.14
C ALA A 12 9.49 -24.33 -1.46
N LEU A 13 9.70 -25.43 -2.19
CA LEU A 13 10.37 -25.42 -3.50
C LEU A 13 9.58 -24.63 -4.54
N GLU A 14 8.25 -24.75 -4.55
CA GLU A 14 7.38 -23.97 -5.44
C GLU A 14 7.47 -22.47 -5.15
N LYS A 15 7.48 -22.08 -3.87
CA LYS A 15 7.73 -20.68 -3.46
C LYS A 15 9.08 -20.18 -3.94
N ILE A 16 10.15 -20.98 -3.76
CA ILE A 16 11.50 -20.62 -4.22
C ILE A 16 11.54 -20.45 -5.74
N LYS A 17 10.95 -21.37 -6.51
CA LYS A 17 10.84 -21.27 -7.96
C LYS A 17 10.11 -19.98 -8.37
N ASN A 18 8.97 -19.69 -7.74
CA ASN A 18 8.18 -18.49 -8.02
C ASN A 18 8.96 -17.20 -7.70
N ILE A 19 9.76 -17.18 -6.63
CA ILE A 19 10.67 -16.07 -6.33
C ILE A 19 11.72 -15.92 -7.43
N GLY A 20 12.32 -17.01 -7.88
CA GLY A 20 13.31 -17.01 -8.96
C GLY A 20 12.75 -16.51 -10.29
N ASP A 21 11.54 -16.92 -10.64
CA ASP A 21 10.85 -16.47 -11.87
C ASP A 21 10.52 -14.97 -11.79
N LYS A 22 10.01 -14.48 -10.65
CA LYS A 22 9.78 -13.04 -10.42
C LYS A 22 11.08 -12.22 -10.50
N ALA A 23 12.17 -12.70 -9.90
CA ALA A 23 13.45 -12.01 -9.95
C ALA A 23 13.98 -11.86 -11.38
N LYS A 24 13.81 -12.89 -12.23
CA LYS A 24 14.16 -12.82 -13.65
C LYS A 24 13.32 -11.80 -14.42
N ASP A 25 12.01 -11.76 -14.16
CA ASP A 25 11.11 -10.78 -14.80
C ASP A 25 11.46 -9.34 -14.41
N ILE A 26 11.73 -9.10 -13.13
CA ILE A 26 12.21 -7.81 -12.62
C ILE A 26 13.52 -7.40 -13.29
N LEU A 27 14.49 -8.31 -13.38
CA LEU A 27 15.76 -8.01 -14.02
C LEU A 27 15.60 -7.71 -15.52
N GLY A 28 14.73 -8.46 -16.21
CA GLY A 28 14.42 -8.27 -17.63
C GLY A 28 13.69 -6.96 -17.94
N SER A 29 12.90 -6.44 -17.00
CA SER A 29 12.17 -5.17 -17.13
C SER A 29 13.00 -3.96 -16.74
N TYR A 30 14.10 -4.11 -16.00
CA TYR A 30 14.89 -3.01 -15.44
C TYR A 30 15.34 -1.96 -16.46
N GLN A 31 15.82 -2.37 -17.63
CA GLN A 31 16.28 -1.43 -18.67
C GLN A 31 15.13 -0.64 -19.32
N LYS A 32 13.92 -1.22 -19.36
CA LYS A 32 12.75 -0.63 -20.02
C LYS A 32 11.91 0.20 -19.07
N GLU A 33 11.75 -0.27 -17.84
CA GLU A 33 10.86 0.30 -16.82
C GLU A 33 11.56 0.29 -15.44
N PRO A 34 12.64 1.06 -15.24
CA PRO A 34 13.48 0.98 -14.04
C PRO A 34 12.71 1.26 -12.74
N HIS A 35 11.79 2.23 -12.76
CA HIS A 35 10.95 2.54 -11.59
C HIS A 35 10.00 1.40 -11.22
N ARG A 36 9.45 0.70 -12.22
CA ARG A 36 8.59 -0.46 -12.02
C ARG A 36 9.39 -1.63 -11.47
N ALA A 37 10.50 -1.97 -12.13
CA ALA A 37 11.39 -3.04 -11.69
C ALA A 37 11.87 -2.82 -10.25
N TYR A 38 12.20 -1.59 -9.88
CA TYR A 38 12.58 -1.26 -8.51
C TYR A 38 11.42 -1.48 -7.51
N ALA A 39 10.21 -0.99 -7.81
CA ALA A 39 9.05 -1.20 -6.95
C ALA A 39 8.68 -2.70 -6.80
N ASP A 40 8.80 -3.47 -7.88
CA ASP A 40 8.56 -4.91 -7.88
C ASP A 40 9.65 -5.66 -7.10
N ALA A 41 10.91 -5.25 -7.22
CA ALA A 41 12.02 -5.75 -6.40
C ALA A 41 11.77 -5.48 -4.91
N MET A 42 11.39 -4.26 -4.55
CA MET A 42 11.03 -3.92 -3.17
C MET A 42 9.88 -4.78 -2.66
N SER A 43 8.86 -4.99 -3.49
CA SER A 43 7.71 -5.84 -3.14
C SER A 43 8.12 -7.29 -2.88
N LEU A 44 9.02 -7.83 -3.72
CA LEU A 44 9.57 -9.17 -3.54
C LEU A 44 10.41 -9.26 -2.26
N MET A 45 11.29 -8.29 -2.01
CA MET A 45 12.11 -8.26 -0.79
C MET A 45 11.25 -8.13 0.47
N ALA A 46 10.18 -7.33 0.41
CA ALA A 46 9.21 -7.21 1.49
C ALA A 46 8.43 -8.51 1.76
N GLN A 47 8.37 -9.46 0.81
CA GLN A 47 7.82 -10.81 1.05
C GLN A 47 8.82 -11.75 1.74
N LEU A 48 10.11 -11.41 1.74
CA LEU A 48 11.16 -12.22 2.36
C LEU A 48 11.56 -11.68 3.74
N ASP A 49 11.40 -10.38 3.95
CA ASP A 49 11.68 -9.73 5.22
C ASP A 49 10.53 -9.89 6.23
N THR A 50 10.84 -10.44 7.41
CA THR A 50 9.82 -10.71 8.44
C THR A 50 9.25 -9.41 9.02
N CYS A 51 10.07 -8.38 9.18
CA CYS A 51 9.64 -7.09 9.75
C CYS A 51 8.72 -6.36 8.78
N LEU A 52 9.06 -6.32 7.49
CA LEU A 52 8.22 -5.68 6.46
C LEU A 52 6.89 -6.43 6.28
N ARG A 53 6.91 -7.77 6.35
CA ARG A 53 5.69 -8.58 6.35
C ARG A 53 4.77 -8.27 7.51
N ALA A 54 5.31 -8.18 8.72
CA ALA A 54 4.55 -7.84 9.92
C ALA A 54 4.02 -6.40 9.85
N ARG A 55 4.84 -5.46 9.37
CA ARG A 55 4.48 -4.05 9.21
C ARG A 55 3.24 -3.86 8.34
N LYS A 56 3.10 -4.63 7.25
CA LYS A 56 1.91 -4.59 6.38
C LYS A 56 0.60 -4.90 7.11
N CYS A 57 0.63 -5.73 8.15
CA CYS A 57 -0.58 -6.19 8.82
C CYS A 57 -1.10 -5.21 9.89
N LEU A 58 -0.30 -4.21 10.25
CA LEU A 58 -0.65 -3.16 11.19
C LEU A 58 -1.09 -1.91 10.42
N LEU A 59 -2.39 -1.71 10.30
CA LEU A 59 -2.89 -0.53 9.60
C LEU A 59 -2.59 0.72 10.42
N VAL A 60 -2.19 1.78 9.72
CA VAL A 60 -1.90 3.07 10.36
C VAL A 60 -2.75 4.18 9.76
N PRO A 61 -3.04 5.25 10.52
CA PRO A 61 -3.70 6.43 9.98
C PRO A 61 -2.99 6.97 8.74
N TYR A 62 -3.72 7.30 7.68
CA TYR A 62 -3.14 7.86 6.44
C TYR A 62 -2.20 9.03 6.70
N LYS A 63 -2.59 9.95 7.59
CA LYS A 63 -1.76 11.09 7.99
C LYS A 63 -0.38 10.70 8.50
N ASN A 64 -0.17 9.48 8.99
CA ASN A 64 1.11 8.97 9.46
C ASN A 64 1.85 8.12 8.40
N ALA A 65 1.17 7.74 7.32
CA ALA A 65 1.70 6.97 6.20
C ALA A 65 1.94 7.83 4.95
N ASP A 66 1.46 9.07 4.93
CA ASP A 66 1.68 10.03 3.86
C ASP A 66 3.16 10.47 3.82
N SER A 67 3.64 10.66 2.59
CA SER A 67 4.94 11.24 2.26
C SER A 67 5.09 12.71 2.64
N ASP A 68 4.00 13.44 2.94
CA ASP A 68 4.06 14.85 3.33
C ASP A 68 4.95 15.04 4.57
N GLY A 69 5.93 15.95 4.45
CA GLY A 69 7.09 16.00 5.35
C GLY A 69 6.95 16.86 6.59
N SER A 70 7.76 16.53 7.59
CA SER A 70 8.11 17.40 8.72
C SER A 70 9.60 17.72 8.68
N THR A 71 10.01 18.86 9.23
CA THR A 71 11.42 19.26 9.27
C THR A 71 12.22 18.34 10.19
N ASP A 72 13.23 17.65 9.66
CA ASP A 72 14.16 16.85 10.45
C ASP A 72 15.27 17.75 10.99
N LYS A 73 15.08 18.25 12.21
CA LYS A 73 15.98 19.23 12.83
C LYS A 73 17.38 18.67 13.07
N GLU A 74 17.51 17.37 13.33
CA GLU A 74 18.80 16.74 13.64
C GLU A 74 19.64 16.57 12.37
N GLU A 75 19.04 16.03 11.30
CA GLU A 75 19.72 15.89 10.00
C GLU A 75 19.99 17.26 9.36
N SER A 76 19.05 18.21 9.52
CA SER A 76 19.26 19.61 9.13
C SER A 76 20.48 20.22 9.81
N ALA A 77 20.64 19.99 11.12
CA ALA A 77 21.77 20.48 11.89
C ALA A 77 23.09 19.83 11.44
N LYS A 78 23.11 18.50 11.23
CA LYS A 78 24.29 17.78 10.71
C LYS A 78 24.72 18.28 9.34
N ARG A 79 23.79 18.45 8.40
CA ARG A 79 24.10 18.95 7.06
C ARG A 79 24.52 20.41 7.08
N THR A 80 23.90 21.23 7.93
CA THR A 80 24.33 22.61 8.13
C THR A 80 25.77 22.68 8.67
N ALA A 81 26.10 21.82 9.65
CA ALA A 81 27.45 21.74 10.21
C ALA A 81 28.48 21.25 9.19
N ALA A 82 28.11 20.29 8.33
CA ALA A 82 28.99 19.75 7.28
C ALA A 82 29.17 20.70 6.08
N SER A 83 28.12 21.44 5.72
CA SER A 83 28.09 22.32 4.54
C SER A 83 28.53 23.75 4.83
N GLY A 84 28.54 24.19 6.10
CA GLY A 84 28.70 25.60 6.47
C GLY A 84 27.54 26.50 6.04
N LYS A 85 26.50 25.95 5.40
CA LYS A 85 25.31 26.65 4.91
C LYS A 85 24.09 26.08 5.60
N LYS A 86 23.16 26.94 6.06
CA LYS A 86 21.90 26.50 6.67
C LYS A 86 21.15 25.60 5.69
N THR A 87 21.07 24.32 6.02
CA THR A 87 20.38 23.27 5.26
C THR A 87 19.15 22.83 6.04
N THR A 88 18.00 22.84 5.38
CA THR A 88 16.76 22.31 5.93
C THR A 88 16.48 20.95 5.27
N VAL A 89 16.54 19.89 6.05
CA VAL A 89 16.09 18.57 5.64
C VAL A 89 14.64 18.40 6.05
N THR A 90 13.79 18.12 5.08
CA THR A 90 12.43 17.66 5.33
C THR A 90 12.41 16.16 5.11
N ASN A 91 11.98 15.40 6.11
CA ASN A 91 11.74 13.97 5.96
C ASN A 91 10.22 13.78 5.86
N SER A 92 9.79 12.83 5.03
CA SER A 92 8.38 12.45 4.99
C SER A 92 7.90 12.10 6.40
N LYS A 93 6.68 12.51 6.74
CA LYS A 93 6.06 12.13 8.02
C LYS A 93 5.99 10.62 8.15
N ALA A 94 5.70 9.90 7.06
CA ALA A 94 5.85 8.44 6.98
C ALA A 94 7.21 7.94 7.50
N LYS A 95 8.32 8.49 7.01
CA LYS A 95 9.68 8.08 7.41
C LYS A 95 10.00 8.42 8.85
N SER A 96 9.52 9.56 9.35
CA SER A 96 9.64 9.92 10.78
C SER A 96 8.87 8.92 11.65
N GLN A 97 7.61 8.67 11.30
CA GLN A 97 6.71 7.78 12.03
C GLN A 97 7.11 6.31 11.93
N ALA A 98 7.83 5.91 10.88
CA ALA A 98 8.37 4.56 10.71
C ALA A 98 9.28 4.13 11.86
N LYS A 99 10.07 5.06 12.42
CA LYS A 99 10.95 4.81 13.59
C LYS A 99 10.15 4.35 14.82
N HIS A 100 8.88 4.72 14.91
CA HIS A 100 7.97 4.39 15.99
C HIS A 100 6.96 3.30 15.61
N GLY A 101 7.10 2.70 14.42
CA GLY A 101 6.13 1.73 13.88
C GLY A 101 4.78 2.35 13.47
N LEU A 102 4.66 3.68 13.50
CA LEU A 102 3.42 4.41 13.22
C LEU A 102 3.29 4.83 11.76
N GLY A 103 4.35 4.72 10.98
CA GLY A 103 4.41 5.11 9.57
C GLY A 103 4.96 4.03 8.66
N CYS A 104 5.07 4.32 7.38
CA CYS A 104 5.56 3.36 6.38
C CYS A 104 7.08 3.43 6.24
N CYS A 105 7.70 2.27 6.06
CA CYS A 105 9.15 2.18 5.89
C CYS A 105 9.58 2.89 4.59
N PRO A 106 10.84 3.35 4.48
CA PRO A 106 11.34 3.95 3.25
C PRO A 106 11.04 3.09 2.00
N GLY A 107 10.51 3.75 0.96
CA GLY A 107 10.08 3.12 -0.30
C GLY A 107 8.73 2.39 -0.25
N GLN A 108 8.02 2.47 0.88
CA GLN A 108 6.60 2.19 0.98
C GLN A 108 5.80 3.49 0.99
N THR A 109 4.54 3.41 0.58
CA THR A 109 3.55 4.47 0.66
C THR A 109 2.29 3.94 1.36
N GLY A 110 1.53 4.84 1.99
CA GLY A 110 0.23 4.50 2.56
C GLY A 110 -0.79 4.18 1.48
N HIS A 111 -1.36 2.98 1.54
CA HIS A 111 -2.44 2.52 0.68
C HIS A 111 -3.74 2.42 1.48
N HIS A 112 -4.75 3.20 1.11
CA HIS A 112 -6.10 3.01 1.66
C HIS A 112 -6.67 1.69 1.15
N ILE A 113 -6.97 0.76 2.07
CA ILE A 113 -7.58 -0.52 1.70
C ILE A 113 -8.95 -0.28 1.07
N LEU A 114 -9.78 0.57 1.70
CA LEU A 114 -10.99 1.13 1.09
C LEU A 114 -10.67 2.55 0.60
N PRO A 115 -10.47 2.76 -0.72
CA PRO A 115 -10.03 4.05 -1.25
C PRO A 115 -11.10 5.13 -1.07
N ASN A 116 -10.70 6.41 -0.94
CA ASN A 116 -11.65 7.51 -0.74
C ASN A 116 -12.80 7.52 -1.75
N ALA A 117 -12.54 7.27 -3.03
CA ALA A 117 -13.57 7.22 -4.07
C ALA A 117 -14.67 6.16 -3.84
N MET A 118 -14.38 5.13 -3.02
CA MET A 118 -15.34 4.10 -2.61
C MET A 118 -16.23 4.57 -1.45
N VAL A 119 -15.67 5.29 -0.47
CA VAL A 119 -16.32 5.61 0.81
C VAL A 119 -16.85 7.04 0.91
N GLU A 120 -16.29 7.97 0.15
CA GLU A 120 -16.70 9.37 0.15
C GLU A 120 -18.17 9.52 -0.26
N GLY A 121 -18.94 10.25 0.55
CA GLY A 121 -20.37 10.48 0.32
C GLY A 121 -21.29 9.31 0.70
N ALA A 122 -20.76 8.18 1.19
CA ALA A 122 -21.58 7.04 1.61
C ALA A 122 -22.27 7.23 2.97
N GLY A 123 -21.92 8.27 3.73
CA GLY A 123 -22.51 8.57 5.04
C GLY A 123 -22.13 7.56 6.12
N CYS A 124 -20.85 7.14 6.13
CA CYS A 124 -20.27 6.32 7.18
C CYS A 124 -19.81 7.18 8.36
N ASP A 125 -20.32 6.92 9.56
CA ASP A 125 -20.15 7.81 10.72
C ASP A 125 -18.70 7.92 11.19
N GLY A 126 -17.88 6.90 10.97
CA GLY A 126 -16.49 6.88 11.38
C GLY A 126 -15.50 7.32 10.29
N TYR A 127 -15.98 7.65 9.08
CA TYR A 127 -15.09 7.95 7.98
C TYR A 127 -14.43 9.33 8.11
N ASP A 128 -13.15 9.32 8.46
CA ASP A 128 -12.22 10.44 8.29
C ASP A 128 -11.06 10.00 7.38
N TYR A 129 -10.82 10.75 6.32
CA TYR A 129 -9.78 10.48 5.33
C TYR A 129 -8.38 10.42 5.97
N GLU A 130 -8.04 11.39 6.84
CA GLU A 130 -6.69 11.50 7.41
C GLU A 130 -6.40 10.41 8.45
N ASN A 131 -7.45 9.89 9.08
CA ASN A 131 -7.36 8.80 10.03
C ASN A 131 -7.67 7.42 9.42
N ALA A 132 -8.05 7.36 8.14
CA ALA A 132 -8.45 6.11 7.49
C ALA A 132 -7.32 5.06 7.56
N PRO A 133 -7.65 3.78 7.85
CA PRO A 133 -6.68 2.71 7.96
C PRO A 133 -5.93 2.50 6.64
N THR A 134 -4.61 2.59 6.70
CA THR A 134 -3.74 2.40 5.55
C THR A 134 -2.71 1.31 5.77
N MET A 135 -2.49 0.55 4.70
CA MET A 135 -1.47 -0.48 4.62
C MET A 135 -0.22 0.10 3.95
N CYS A 136 0.96 -0.20 4.49
CA CYS A 136 2.21 0.22 3.86
C CYS A 136 2.56 -0.72 2.71
N LEU A 137 2.47 -0.22 1.48
CA LEU A 137 2.75 -1.00 0.27
C LEU A 137 3.89 -0.36 -0.53
N GLU A 138 4.63 -1.17 -1.26
CA GLU A 138 5.77 -0.73 -2.06
C GLU A 138 5.31 -0.13 -3.40
N GLY A 139 5.99 0.94 -3.83
CA GLY A 139 5.63 1.73 -5.01
C GLY A 139 5.09 3.11 -4.61
N ALA A 140 5.20 4.08 -5.53
CA ALA A 140 4.94 5.49 -5.25
C ALA A 140 3.62 6.03 -5.83
N ASN A 141 2.90 5.24 -6.63
CA ASN A 141 1.72 5.72 -7.34
C ASN A 141 0.70 4.60 -7.56
N ASN A 142 -0.51 5.01 -7.96
CA ASN A 142 -1.61 4.12 -8.30
C ASN A 142 -1.47 3.55 -9.73
N ALA A 143 -0.29 3.69 -10.37
CA ALA A 143 -0.08 3.20 -11.72
C ALA A 143 -0.19 1.67 -11.74
N ALA A 144 -0.82 1.14 -12.78
CA ALA A 144 -1.11 -0.28 -12.89
C ALA A 144 0.20 -1.09 -12.80
N LEU A 145 0.24 -2.05 -11.86
CA LEU A 145 1.32 -3.04 -11.71
C LEU A 145 2.69 -2.51 -11.25
N HIS A 146 2.76 -1.32 -10.63
CA HIS A 146 3.99 -0.87 -9.97
C HIS A 146 4.00 -1.30 -8.49
N GLY A 147 4.79 -2.31 -8.17
CA GLY A 147 4.91 -2.82 -6.82
C GLY A 147 3.58 -3.32 -6.22
N SER A 148 3.60 -3.60 -4.93
CA SER A 148 2.42 -4.07 -4.20
C SER A 148 1.32 -3.01 -4.13
N HIS A 149 1.64 -1.72 -4.14
CA HIS A 149 0.63 -0.66 -4.17
C HIS A 149 -0.17 -0.70 -5.48
N GLY A 150 0.51 -0.62 -6.63
CA GLY A 150 -0.15 -0.67 -7.94
C GLY A 150 -0.90 -1.98 -8.16
N MET A 151 -0.38 -3.10 -7.66
CA MET A 151 -1.07 -4.39 -7.68
C MET A 151 -2.37 -4.39 -6.86
N ALA A 152 -2.38 -3.78 -5.67
CA ALA A 152 -3.59 -3.71 -4.83
C ALA A 152 -4.72 -2.95 -5.55
N HIS A 153 -4.41 -1.76 -6.09
CA HIS A 153 -5.35 -1.01 -6.92
C HIS A 153 -5.82 -1.81 -8.15
N SER A 154 -4.92 -2.49 -8.84
CA SER A 154 -5.24 -3.30 -10.01
C SER A 154 -6.18 -4.47 -9.67
N ASN A 155 -5.94 -5.14 -8.54
CA ASN A 155 -6.76 -6.24 -8.06
C ASN A 155 -8.15 -5.76 -7.65
N LEU A 156 -8.23 -4.65 -6.93
CA LEU A 156 -9.50 -4.06 -6.54
C LEU A 156 -10.29 -3.59 -7.77
N LYS A 157 -9.63 -2.97 -8.75
CA LYS A 157 -10.28 -2.56 -10.01
C LYS A 157 -10.91 -3.74 -10.72
N LYS A 158 -10.16 -4.85 -10.87
CA LYS A 158 -10.69 -6.08 -11.46
C LYS A 158 -11.88 -6.64 -10.68
N ALA A 159 -11.88 -6.53 -9.35
CA ALA A 159 -12.99 -6.98 -8.52
C ALA A 159 -14.24 -6.09 -8.71
N MET A 160 -14.07 -4.77 -8.74
CA MET A 160 -15.16 -3.81 -8.98
C MET A 160 -15.74 -3.94 -10.39
N ASP A 161 -14.88 -4.06 -11.42
CA ASP A 161 -15.32 -4.23 -12.81
C ASP A 161 -16.16 -5.50 -12.98
N ARG A 162 -15.74 -6.62 -12.35
CA ARG A 162 -16.51 -7.87 -12.35
C ARG A 162 -17.84 -7.71 -11.61
N TYR A 163 -17.82 -7.13 -10.42
CA TYR A 163 -19.04 -6.89 -9.65
C TYR A 163 -20.08 -6.09 -10.47
N THR A 164 -19.65 -4.99 -11.08
CA THR A 164 -20.53 -4.15 -11.92
C THR A 164 -21.04 -4.91 -13.14
N LYS A 165 -20.18 -5.71 -13.79
CA LYS A 165 -20.57 -6.54 -14.93
C LYS A 165 -21.59 -7.62 -14.56
N ASP A 166 -21.38 -8.30 -13.44
CA ASP A 166 -22.17 -9.48 -13.05
C ASP A 166 -23.51 -9.08 -12.42
N THR A 167 -23.57 -7.93 -11.73
CA THR A 167 -24.77 -7.48 -11.00
C THR A 167 -25.51 -6.32 -11.66
N GLY A 168 -24.86 -5.58 -12.56
CA GLY A 168 -25.37 -4.31 -13.11
C GLY A 168 -25.36 -3.16 -12.11
N LYS A 169 -24.85 -3.34 -10.89
CA LYS A 169 -24.85 -2.31 -9.82
C LYS A 169 -23.54 -1.53 -9.80
N THR A 170 -23.63 -0.25 -9.50
CA THR A 170 -22.48 0.65 -9.29
C THR A 170 -22.17 0.90 -7.80
N LYS A 171 -22.99 0.32 -6.92
CA LYS A 171 -22.82 0.35 -5.47
C LYS A 171 -22.83 -1.06 -4.91
N LEU A 172 -22.12 -1.28 -3.80
CA LEU A 172 -22.04 -2.55 -3.07
C LEU A 172 -22.12 -2.31 -1.56
N SER A 173 -22.52 -3.32 -0.80
CA SER A 173 -22.54 -3.22 0.66
C SER A 173 -21.14 -2.99 1.24
N TYR A 174 -21.06 -2.38 2.42
CA TYR A 174 -19.79 -2.23 3.13
C TYR A 174 -19.04 -3.57 3.30
N ASP A 175 -19.74 -4.65 3.63
CA ASP A 175 -19.12 -5.96 3.82
C ASP A 175 -18.53 -6.52 2.52
N GLU A 176 -19.24 -6.40 1.39
CA GLU A 176 -18.70 -6.79 0.09
C GLU A 176 -17.49 -5.95 -0.33
N ALA A 177 -17.54 -4.64 -0.05
CA ALA A 177 -16.43 -3.73 -0.33
C ALA A 177 -15.19 -4.11 0.49
N LYS A 178 -15.37 -4.28 1.81
CA LYS A 178 -14.34 -4.73 2.76
C LYS A 178 -13.72 -6.04 2.32
N GLU A 179 -14.54 -7.04 1.99
CA GLU A 179 -14.06 -8.35 1.55
C GLU A 179 -13.18 -8.25 0.30
N ARG A 180 -13.65 -7.52 -0.72
CA ARG A 180 -12.93 -7.37 -2.00
C ARG A 180 -11.66 -6.56 -1.86
N ALA A 181 -11.66 -5.56 -0.98
CA ALA A 181 -10.50 -4.73 -0.68
C ALA A 181 -9.41 -5.51 0.08
N VAL A 182 -9.78 -6.29 1.10
CA VAL A 182 -8.85 -7.18 1.82
C VAL A 182 -8.25 -8.22 0.87
N ASP A 183 -9.08 -8.81 0.01
CA ASP A 183 -8.65 -9.71 -1.06
C ASP A 183 -7.60 -9.06 -1.98
N ALA A 184 -7.82 -7.81 -2.35
CA ALA A 184 -6.95 -7.09 -3.28
C ALA A 184 -5.55 -6.86 -2.70
N VAL A 185 -5.45 -6.45 -1.43
CA VAL A 185 -4.17 -6.25 -0.74
C VAL A 185 -3.48 -7.58 -0.41
N GLN A 186 -4.24 -8.62 -0.05
CA GLN A 186 -3.67 -9.97 0.17
C GLN A 186 -3.03 -10.50 -1.12
N LYS A 187 -3.72 -10.38 -2.25
CA LYS A 187 -3.20 -10.74 -3.59
C LYS A 187 -2.00 -9.87 -4.01
N ALA A 188 -1.86 -8.66 -3.47
CA ALA A 188 -0.74 -7.77 -3.73
C ALA A 188 0.50 -8.03 -2.86
N GLY A 189 0.45 -9.00 -1.93
CA GLY A 189 1.60 -9.37 -1.10
C GLY A 189 1.39 -9.18 0.40
N ALA A 190 0.14 -9.07 0.85
CA ALA A 190 -0.24 -9.10 2.27
C ALA A 190 -0.92 -10.43 2.68
N ILE A 191 -0.75 -11.52 1.92
CA ILE A 191 -1.40 -12.82 2.17
C ILE A 191 -1.10 -13.41 3.56
N GLN A 192 0.00 -12.99 4.19
CA GLN A 192 0.37 -13.39 5.54
C GLN A 192 -0.46 -12.72 6.64
N CYS A 193 -1.15 -11.62 6.32
CA CYS A 193 -1.94 -10.89 7.30
C CYS A 193 -3.23 -11.64 7.58
N ASP A 194 -3.56 -11.80 8.86
CA ASP A 194 -4.81 -12.43 9.27
C ASP A 194 -5.99 -11.61 8.75
N ARG A 195 -6.89 -12.28 8.03
CA ARG A 195 -8.02 -11.63 7.37
C ARG A 195 -8.93 -10.95 8.38
N LYS A 196 -9.27 -11.64 9.47
CA LYS A 196 -10.19 -11.12 10.49
C LYS A 196 -9.57 -9.92 11.20
N CYS A 197 -8.26 -9.93 11.42
CA CYS A 197 -7.56 -8.75 11.96
C CYS A 197 -7.59 -7.55 11.02
N LEU A 198 -7.48 -7.74 9.70
CA LEU A 198 -7.60 -6.64 8.74
C LEU A 198 -9.04 -6.10 8.72
N GLU A 199 -10.03 -6.99 8.63
CA GLU A 199 -11.45 -6.62 8.65
C GLU A 199 -11.82 -5.88 9.93
N ALA A 200 -11.40 -6.36 11.10
CA ALA A 200 -11.66 -5.71 12.39
C ALA A 200 -11.04 -4.30 12.48
N GLN A 201 -9.84 -4.09 11.93
CA GLN A 201 -9.23 -2.76 11.87
C GLN A 201 -10.02 -1.79 10.96
N LEU A 202 -10.62 -2.30 9.89
CA LEU A 202 -11.50 -1.52 9.01
C LEU A 202 -12.83 -1.21 9.71
N ASP A 203 -13.46 -2.22 10.32
CA ASP A 203 -14.76 -2.09 11.00
C ASP A 203 -14.68 -1.07 12.15
N ALA A 204 -13.60 -1.11 12.93
CA ALA A 204 -13.36 -0.17 14.01
C ALA A 204 -13.31 1.30 13.56
N HIS A 205 -12.82 1.56 12.34
CA HIS A 205 -12.73 2.91 11.78
C HIS A 205 -14.00 3.32 11.05
N TYR A 206 -14.42 2.55 10.06
CA TYR A 206 -15.39 3.01 9.07
C TYR A 206 -16.81 3.08 9.63
N LYS A 207 -17.22 2.16 10.52
CA LYS A 207 -18.58 2.13 11.11
C LYS A 207 -19.67 2.32 10.05
N CYS A 208 -19.55 1.58 8.94
CA CYS A 208 -20.39 1.71 7.74
C CYS A 208 -21.56 0.71 7.72
N ASP A 209 -22.03 0.22 8.88
CA ASP A 209 -23.06 -0.82 8.92
C ASP A 209 -24.32 -0.40 8.17
N GLY A 210 -24.80 -1.26 7.27
CA GLY A 210 -25.97 -0.99 6.43
C GLY A 210 -25.80 0.09 5.35
N LYS A 211 -24.58 0.60 5.13
CA LYS A 211 -24.28 1.58 4.07
C LYS A 211 -23.87 0.90 2.77
N GLU A 212 -24.20 1.55 1.66
CA GLU A 212 -23.71 1.20 0.33
C GLU A 212 -22.55 2.11 -0.09
N LEU A 213 -21.48 1.49 -0.56
CA LEU A 213 -20.26 2.15 -1.05
C LEU A 213 -20.22 2.17 -2.57
N ASN A 214 -19.42 3.05 -3.16
CA ASN A 214 -19.24 3.08 -4.61
C ASN A 214 -18.33 1.93 -5.07
N ALA A 215 -18.69 1.23 -6.14
CA ALA A 215 -17.84 0.21 -6.76
C ALA A 215 -16.65 0.86 -7.51
N ASN A 216 -15.68 1.41 -6.77
CA ASN A 216 -14.56 2.18 -7.29
C ASN A 216 -13.24 1.78 -6.62
N ALA A 217 -12.20 1.57 -7.42
CA ALA A 217 -10.90 1.10 -6.92
C ALA A 217 -9.87 2.22 -6.64
N GLY A 218 -10.26 3.50 -6.66
CA GLY A 218 -9.34 4.62 -6.44
C GLY A 218 -8.33 4.82 -7.58
N VAL A 219 -8.64 4.31 -8.77
CA VAL A 219 -7.86 4.48 -10.01
C VAL A 219 -8.65 5.32 -10.99
N GLY A 220 -8.03 6.35 -11.57
CA GLY A 220 -8.64 7.14 -12.66
C GLY A 220 -9.64 8.23 -12.24
N GLY A 221 -9.71 8.59 -10.96
CA GLY A 221 -10.47 9.76 -10.48
C GLY A 221 -9.53 10.80 -9.89
N GLY A 222 -9.50 12.00 -10.48
CA GLY A 222 -8.86 13.15 -9.85
C GLY A 222 -9.62 13.54 -8.60
N THR A 223 -9.36 12.88 -7.47
CA THR A 223 -9.64 13.47 -6.17
C THR A 223 -8.69 14.65 -6.03
N LYS A 224 -9.26 15.85 -5.92
CA LYS A 224 -8.53 17.10 -5.66
C LYS A 224 -7.75 16.99 -4.35
N LYS A 225 -6.53 16.47 -4.42
CA LYS A 225 -5.41 16.98 -3.64
C LYS A 225 -4.44 17.48 -4.68
N THR A 226 -4.33 18.80 -4.83
CA THR A 226 -3.12 19.40 -5.42
C THR A 226 -1.94 18.81 -4.67
N PRO A 227 -1.05 18.03 -5.32
CA PRO A 227 0.19 17.61 -4.69
C PRO A 227 0.97 18.88 -4.34
N PRO A 228 1.59 18.98 -3.14
CA PRO A 228 2.59 20.01 -2.93
C PRO A 228 3.67 19.86 -4.02
N PRO A 229 4.20 20.97 -4.55
CA PRO A 229 5.14 20.93 -5.66
C PRO A 229 6.33 20.05 -5.30
N VAL A 230 6.58 19.04 -6.14
CA VAL A 230 7.84 18.30 -6.14
C VAL A 230 8.95 19.28 -6.48
N ASN A 231 9.70 19.68 -5.46
CA ASN A 231 10.92 20.44 -5.66
C ASN A 231 11.96 19.50 -6.30
N ASN A 232 12.20 19.68 -7.60
CA ASN A 232 13.21 18.96 -8.40
C ASN A 232 14.67 19.32 -8.03
N ALA A 233 14.97 19.51 -6.74
CA ALA A 233 16.23 20.11 -6.30
C ALA A 233 17.29 19.13 -5.75
N ASP A 234 17.06 17.81 -5.80
CA ASP A 234 18.02 16.82 -5.26
C ASP A 234 18.43 15.75 -6.31
N ASN A 235 18.71 16.18 -7.55
CA ASN A 235 19.56 15.43 -8.48
C ASN A 235 20.87 16.21 -8.66
N GLY A 236 21.76 16.07 -7.68
CA GLY A 236 23.15 16.52 -7.72
C GLY A 236 24.05 15.44 -7.14
#